data_AF-X0RJQ5-F1
#
_entry.id   AF-X0RJQ5-F1
#
_cell.length_a   1.000
_cell.length_b   1.000
_cell.length_c   1.000
_cell.angle_alpha   90.00
_cell.angle_beta   90.00
_cell.angle_gamma   90.00
#
_symmetry.space_group_name_H-M   'P 1'
#
loop_
_entity.id
_entity.type
_entity.pdbx_description
1 polymer ?
#
loop_
_entity_poly.entity_id
_entity_poly.type
_entity_poly.pdbx_seq_one_letter_code
_entity_poly.pdbx_strand_id
1 'polypeptide(L)'
;MIVCADVLDWAAEYDGPKFHALLCDPPYHLGANGFMNKSWDAAKYGIAFNPDTWAALAQHLHPGAFGMAFASARGWHRLAVAIEDAGLRIHP
;
A
#
# COMPACT_ATOMS: atom_id res chain seq x y z
N MET A 1 -0.99 -8.44 17.13
CA MET A 1 -0.29 -7.25 17.66
C MET A 1 -0.84 -6.05 16.93
N ILE A 2 -1.02 -4.91 17.62
CA ILE A 2 -1.42 -3.64 17.00
C ILE A 2 -0.26 -2.67 17.23
N VAL A 3 0.17 -2.01 16.16
CA VAL A 3 1.27 -1.03 16.18
C VAL A 3 0.70 0.31 15.74
N CYS A 4 1.02 1.37 16.48
CA CYS A 4 0.67 2.74 16.12
C CYS A 4 1.93 3.42 15.55
N ALA A 5 2.04 3.47 14.23
CA ALA A 5 3.20 4.01 13.51
C ALA A 5 2.80 4.49 12.11
N ASP A 6 3.65 5.31 11.49
CA ASP A 6 3.63 5.45 10.04
C ASP A 6 4.09 4.13 9.40
N VAL A 7 3.45 3.75 8.29
CA VAL A 7 3.70 2.44 7.68
C VAL A 7 5.08 2.35 7.03
N LEU A 8 5.61 3.44 6.49
CA LEU A 8 6.93 3.46 5.84
C LEU A 8 8.04 3.51 6.88
N ASP A 9 7.85 4.26 7.96
CA ASP A 9 8.76 4.23 9.10
C ASP A 9 8.82 2.83 9.70
N TRP A 10 7.65 2.20 9.94
CA TRP A 10 7.58 0.82 10.39
C TRP A 10 8.26 -0.15 9.42
N ALA A 11 8.01 0.00 8.11
CA ALA A 11 8.62 -0.88 7.10
C ALA A 11 10.14 -0.70 7.00
N ALA A 12 10.68 0.47 7.34
CA ALA A 12 12.12 0.71 7.36
C ALA A 12 12.79 0.10 8.61
N GLU A 13 12.10 0.08 9.74
CA GLU A 13 12.64 -0.36 11.03
C GLU A 13 12.37 -1.85 11.34
N TYR A 14 11.35 -2.45 10.72
CA TYR A 14 10.97 -3.84 11.01
C TYR A 14 12.06 -4.84 10.59
N ASP A 15 12.54 -5.64 11.55
CA ASP A 15 13.56 -6.67 11.39
C ASP A 15 13.08 -8.09 11.75
N GLY A 16 11.77 -8.25 11.93
CA GLY A 16 11.14 -9.50 12.36
C GLY A 16 10.92 -10.54 11.26
N PRO A 17 10.21 -11.64 11.57
CA PRO A 17 9.91 -12.69 10.60
C PRO A 17 9.01 -12.20 9.46
N LYS A 18 9.21 -12.73 8.26
CA LYS A 18 8.40 -12.40 7.09
C LYS A 18 6.93 -12.81 7.26
N PHE A 19 6.06 -12.11 6.52
CA PHE A 19 4.63 -12.35 6.50
C PHE A 19 4.21 -13.23 5.32
N HIS A 20 3.15 -14.01 5.53
CA HIS A 20 2.56 -14.87 4.49
C HIS A 20 1.51 -14.17 3.63
N ALA A 21 1.02 -13.01 4.07
CA ALA A 21 0.04 -12.24 3.34
C ALA A 21 0.09 -10.74 3.68
N LEU A 22 -0.32 -9.90 2.73
CA LEU A 22 -0.54 -8.46 2.87
C LEU A 22 -2.01 -8.15 2.58
N LEU A 23 -2.72 -7.56 3.53
CA LEU A 23 -4.11 -7.13 3.36
C LEU A 23 -4.22 -5.68 3.78
N CYS A 24 -4.73 -4.82 2.91
CA CYS A 24 -4.82 -3.40 3.23
C CYS A 24 -5.99 -2.68 2.56
N ASP A 25 -6.43 -1.63 3.25
CA ASP A 25 -7.33 -0.61 2.73
C ASP A 25 -6.57 0.73 2.73
N PRO A 26 -5.68 0.95 1.74
CA PRO A 26 -4.83 2.14 1.72
C PRO A 26 -5.65 3.39 1.35
N PRO A 27 -5.12 4.61 1.53
CA PRO A 27 -5.76 5.82 1.04
C PRO A 27 -6.12 5.74 -0.46
N TYR A 28 -7.33 6.15 -0.81
CA TYR A 28 -7.87 6.08 -2.18
C TYR A 28 -7.62 7.36 -2.98
N HIS A 29 -7.12 8.40 -2.32
CA HIS A 29 -6.80 9.69 -2.93
C HIS A 29 -8.04 10.36 -3.52
N LEU A 30 -9.15 10.41 -2.75
CA LEU A 30 -10.45 10.91 -3.20
C LEU A 30 -10.50 12.44 -3.26
N GLY A 31 -9.89 13.00 -4.30
CA GLY A 31 -9.88 14.44 -4.58
C GLY A 31 -8.70 15.18 -3.95
N ALA A 32 -8.60 16.48 -4.22
CA ALA A 32 -7.44 17.30 -3.82
C ALA A 32 -7.19 17.29 -2.30
N ASN A 33 -8.27 17.33 -1.51
CA ASN A 33 -8.21 17.35 -0.04
C ASN A 33 -8.53 15.99 0.61
N GLY A 34 -8.75 14.94 -0.19
CA GLY A 34 -9.12 13.62 0.27
C GLY A 34 -10.57 13.47 0.71
N PHE A 35 -10.95 12.23 1.00
CA PHE A 35 -12.26 11.86 1.53
C PHE A 35 -12.65 12.72 2.72
N MET A 36 -13.82 13.37 2.64
CA MET A 36 -14.33 14.25 3.72
C MET A 36 -13.33 15.34 4.16
N ASN A 37 -12.52 15.84 3.22
CA ASN A 37 -11.43 16.81 3.47
C ASN A 37 -10.39 16.33 4.49
N LYS A 38 -10.18 15.01 4.61
CA LYS A 38 -9.19 14.45 5.51
C LYS A 38 -7.84 14.31 4.81
N SER A 39 -6.82 14.91 5.43
CA SER A 39 -5.47 14.97 4.87
C SER A 39 -4.84 13.61 4.61
N TRP A 40 -5.13 12.59 5.42
CA TRP A 40 -4.61 11.23 5.21
C TRP A 40 -5.02 10.63 3.86
N ASP A 41 -6.12 11.10 3.25
CA ASP A 41 -6.59 10.68 1.93
C ASP A 41 -6.30 11.72 0.83
N ALA A 42 -5.56 12.79 1.12
CA ALA A 42 -5.32 13.82 0.12
C ALA A 42 -4.44 13.28 -1.01
N ALA A 43 -4.83 13.58 -2.25
CA ALA A 43 -4.11 13.12 -3.45
C ALA A 43 -2.64 13.55 -3.49
N LYS A 44 -2.28 14.63 -2.79
CA LYS A 44 -0.89 15.13 -2.70
C LYS A 44 0.08 14.16 -2.03
N TYR A 45 -0.39 13.25 -1.18
CA TYR A 45 0.47 12.27 -0.52
C TYR A 45 0.70 11.02 -1.37
N GLY A 46 -0.29 10.62 -2.17
CA GLY A 46 -0.13 9.62 -3.24
C GLY A 46 0.42 8.24 -2.82
N ILE A 47 0.46 7.90 -1.52
CA ILE A 47 1.16 6.73 -0.99
C ILE A 47 0.72 5.41 -1.67
N ALA A 48 -0.58 5.23 -1.91
CA ALA A 48 -1.10 4.02 -2.54
C ALA A 48 -0.74 3.92 -4.03
N PHE A 49 -0.48 5.05 -4.68
CA PHE A 49 -0.09 5.13 -6.09
C PHE A 49 1.43 5.23 -6.29
N ASN A 50 2.22 5.09 -5.22
CA ASN A 50 3.67 5.14 -5.27
C ASN A 50 4.26 3.71 -5.24
N PRO A 51 4.99 3.27 -6.29
CA PRO A 51 5.66 1.97 -6.31
C PRO A 51 6.58 1.73 -5.10
N ASP A 52 7.28 2.77 -4.61
CA ASP A 52 8.21 2.63 -3.49
C ASP A 52 7.52 2.17 -2.20
N THR A 53 6.24 2.53 -2.01
CA THR A 53 5.44 2.06 -0.87
C THR A 53 5.25 0.56 -0.93
N TRP A 54 4.91 0.04 -2.11
CA TRP A 54 4.69 -1.39 -2.32
C TRP A 54 5.99 -2.18 -2.24
N ALA A 55 7.09 -1.63 -2.76
CA ALA A 55 8.42 -2.25 -2.65
C ALA A 55 8.88 -2.36 -1.18
N ALA A 56 8.68 -1.28 -0.40
CA ALA A 56 9.01 -1.25 1.03
C ALA A 56 8.18 -2.25 1.85
N LEU A 57 6.95 -2.56 1.44
CA LEU A 57 6.13 -3.60 2.07
C LEU A 57 6.49 -5.01 1.58
N ALA A 58 6.78 -5.16 0.28
CA ALA A 58 7.03 -6.47 -0.35
C ALA A 58 8.29 -7.16 0.16
N GLN A 59 9.32 -6.40 0.57
CA GLN A 59 10.54 -6.98 1.16
C GLN A 59 10.24 -7.84 2.40
N HIS A 60 9.15 -7.52 3.12
CA HIS A 60 8.70 -8.21 4.34
C HIS A 60 7.86 -9.46 4.06
N LEU A 61 7.61 -9.78 2.80
CA LEU A 61 6.79 -10.93 2.40
C LEU A 61 7.66 -12.16 2.08
N HIS A 62 7.12 -13.34 2.34
CA HIS A 62 7.66 -14.58 1.79
C HIS A 62 7.46 -14.62 0.26
N PRO A 63 8.36 -15.27 -0.50
CA PRO A 63 8.10 -15.56 -1.91
C PRO A 63 6.77 -16.31 -2.08
N GLY A 64 5.87 -15.79 -2.91
CA GLY A 64 4.54 -16.36 -3.13
C GLY A 64 3.48 -15.97 -2.08
N ALA A 65 3.77 -15.02 -1.18
CA ALA A 65 2.77 -14.47 -0.26
C ALA A 65 1.57 -13.86 -1.01
N PHE A 66 0.38 -14.01 -0.42
CA PHE A 66 -0.86 -13.49 -0.98
C PHE A 66 -1.05 -12.00 -0.68
N GLY A 67 -1.49 -11.21 -1.66
CA GLY A 67 -1.78 -9.79 -1.50
C GLY A 67 -3.24 -9.47 -1.83
N MET A 68 -3.89 -8.65 -0.99
CA MET A 68 -5.20 -8.06 -1.28
C MET A 68 -5.23 -6.59 -0.85
N ALA A 69 -5.53 -5.70 -1.80
CA ALA A 69 -5.61 -4.27 -1.56
C ALA A 69 -6.94 -3.72 -2.08
N PHE A 70 -7.62 -2.90 -1.25
CA PHE A 70 -8.85 -2.22 -1.65
C PHE A 70 -8.56 -0.90 -2.36
N ALA A 71 -9.47 -0.48 -3.23
CA ALA A 71 -9.35 0.76 -4.00
C ALA A 71 -10.71 1.34 -4.35
N SER A 72 -10.72 2.64 -4.67
CA SER A 72 -11.86 3.24 -5.36
C SER A 72 -12.02 2.69 -6.78
N ALA A 73 -13.26 2.57 -7.25
CA ALA A 73 -13.55 2.13 -8.62
C ALA A 73 -12.91 3.01 -9.72
N ARG A 74 -12.58 4.27 -9.41
CA ARG A 74 -11.90 5.16 -10.35
C ARG A 74 -10.37 5.09 -10.27
N GLY A 75 -9.81 4.72 -9.11
CA GLY A 75 -8.37 4.75 -8.86
C GLY A 75 -7.68 3.38 -8.86
N TRP A 76 -8.44 2.28 -8.90
CA TRP A 76 -7.89 0.93 -8.76
C TRP A 76 -6.76 0.61 -9.76
N HIS A 77 -6.86 1.10 -10.99
CA HIS A 77 -5.84 0.84 -12.01
C HIS A 77 -4.50 1.49 -11.69
N ARG A 78 -4.49 2.64 -10.98
CA ARG A 78 -3.25 3.29 -10.52
C ARG A 78 -2.62 2.54 -9.35
N LEU A 79 -3.46 2.01 -8.45
CA LEU A 79 -3.03 1.11 -7.40
C LEU A 79 -2.37 -0.15 -8.00
N ALA A 80 -3.04 -0.78 -8.98
CA ALA A 80 -2.53 -1.96 -9.66
C ALA A 80 -1.17 -1.70 -10.35
N VAL A 81 -1.05 -0.60 -11.09
CA VAL A 81 0.23 -0.19 -11.72
C VAL A 81 1.32 -0.02 -10.67
N ALA A 82 1.05 0.68 -9.56
CA ALA A 82 2.06 0.87 -8.51
C ALA A 82 2.52 -0.45 -7.88
N ILE A 83 1.60 -1.40 -7.69
CA ILE A 83 1.90 -2.75 -7.19
C ILE A 83 2.77 -3.53 -8.18
N GLU A 84 2.45 -3.48 -9.47
CA GLU A 84 3.23 -4.16 -10.53
C GLU A 84 4.61 -3.54 -10.72
N ASP A 85 4.71 -2.21 -10.71
CA ASP A 85 5.97 -1.46 -10.81
C ASP A 85 6.90 -1.76 -9.62
N ALA A 86 6.35 -2.14 -8.47
CA ALA A 86 7.09 -2.61 -7.30
C ALA A 86 7.56 -4.09 -7.41
N GLY A 87 7.26 -4.76 -8.52
CA GLY A 87 7.67 -6.14 -8.79
C GLY A 87 6.75 -7.22 -8.25
N LEU A 88 5.60 -6.86 -7.66
CA LEU A 88 4.53 -7.82 -7.37
C LEU A 88 3.78 -8.16 -8.67
N ARG A 89 2.94 -9.20 -8.62
CA ARG A 89 2.16 -9.65 -9.77
C ARG A 89 0.68 -9.64 -9.42
N ILE A 90 -0.13 -9.01 -10.26
CA ILE A 90 -1.58 -9.20 -10.22
C ILE A 90 -1.86 -10.60 -10.78
N HIS A 91 -2.32 -11.50 -9.92
CA HIS A 91 -2.70 -12.86 -10.31
C HIS A 91 -4.06 -12.84 -11.02
N PRO A 92 -4.30 -13.71 -12.01
CA PRO A 92 -5.65 -14.17 -12.29
C PRO A 92 -6.34 -14.71 -11.03
#